data_AF-A0AA39YV59-F1
#
_entry.id   AF-A0AA39YV59-F1
#
_cell.length_a   1.000
_cell.length_b   1.000
_cell.length_c   1.000
_cell.angle_alpha   90.00
_cell.angle_beta   90.00
_cell.angle_gamma   90.00
#
_symmetry.space_group_name_H-M   'P 1'
#
loop_
_entity.id
_entity.type
_entity.pdbx_description
1 polymer ?
#
loop_
_entity_poly.entity_id
_entity_poly.type
_entity_poly.pdbx_seq_one_letter_code
_entity_poly.pdbx_strand_id
1 'polypeptide(L)'
;MASNAGQQDSAAPGFDKAKAAEGQELTKKVLPPVRTLPPAPLPPYESLDAISPPAIPEDFHDIGRSKPLSDLHSDRTPSDLSDYSDRNTSKYTDSVVEGAALFLEFYGLSYTPHADNTARMASPQLIFVDGTFAELAQEMADYIQTNSAKTEHAVQVGDEVRPLLEKEKNEEALEAIVKAAGVLNTVPEKEFTGAVNLLIHLVLQSNEPKRHLPAVCSNLLKPITSSPSHGFTLAANALSTIFNLLDKTNPVRYNVFLQIIRFIRQHGQYELLKPRLKNLEAWFADWETNAEDQRKLYIDVADAAAEAGDDEESYHYILKALSTFDREEAEGEEAQKYSLKALKMAISSPTRFDFQDLRALPSVQALSDSQPVYSQLLDIFTEQDLEDYNDFREEHEGWIEKEKLDHEKLQRKMRLLTFASLAASTPNREIPYANIAKALQIPSEDVEMWTIDVVRAKLVEGRLSQKQKVFLVHRTTYRVFGEKQWRELDTRIDQFKVVVDRLTSTVRRAQAEVEQARKAEEEQLAKKLAGAGISSGNPGDRRRQPRQRTDDDD
;
A
#
# COMPACT_ATOMS: atom_id res chain seq x y z
N MET A 1 22.35 80.42 12.21
CA MET A 1 23.61 81.11 12.57
C MET A 1 24.65 80.68 11.55
N ALA A 2 25.31 81.70 10.98
CA ALA A 2 26.40 81.74 9.99
C ALA A 2 27.39 80.55 9.99
N SER A 3 28.16 80.23 8.95
CA SER A 3 28.34 80.67 7.54
C SER A 3 29.53 79.87 6.97
N ASN A 4 29.65 79.88 5.63
CA ASN A 4 30.86 79.66 4.80
C ASN A 4 31.35 78.21 4.59
N ALA A 5 31.34 77.65 3.37
CA ALA A 5 31.89 78.08 2.07
C ALA A 5 33.42 77.92 1.97
N GLY A 6 33.88 77.17 0.95
CA GLY A 6 35.29 77.06 0.62
C GLY A 6 35.60 75.91 -0.33
N GLN A 7 35.64 76.23 -1.61
CA GLN A 7 35.88 75.37 -2.77
C GLN A 7 37.37 75.41 -3.17
N GLN A 8 37.78 74.45 -4.01
CA GLN A 8 38.93 74.45 -4.94
C GLN A 8 40.25 73.74 -4.56
N ASP A 9 40.48 72.67 -5.35
CA ASP A 9 41.63 72.39 -6.21
C ASP A 9 43.05 72.25 -5.66
N SER A 10 43.63 71.08 -5.97
CA SER A 10 44.80 70.86 -6.84
C SER A 10 45.91 69.97 -6.29
N ALA A 11 46.56 69.29 -7.24
CA ALA A 11 47.86 68.60 -7.19
C ALA A 11 47.90 67.10 -6.81
N ALA A 12 47.93 66.26 -7.85
CA ALA A 12 48.78 65.06 -7.87
C ALA A 12 50.26 65.47 -7.93
N PRO A 13 51.18 64.57 -7.50
CA PRO A 13 51.95 63.87 -8.52
C PRO A 13 52.18 62.38 -8.19
N GLY A 14 52.31 61.58 -9.25
CA GLY A 14 52.60 60.15 -9.17
C GLY A 14 54.04 59.84 -8.78
N PHE A 15 54.23 58.61 -8.29
CA PHE A 15 55.50 57.89 -8.34
C PHE A 15 55.23 56.40 -8.53
N ASP A 16 55.65 55.88 -9.68
CA ASP A 16 55.81 54.46 -9.98
C ASP A 16 56.74 53.77 -8.97
N LYS A 17 56.38 52.54 -8.56
CA LYS A 17 57.32 51.42 -8.50
C LYS A 17 56.60 50.07 -8.38
N ALA A 18 56.87 49.24 -9.38
CA ALA A 18 56.57 47.82 -9.45
C ALA A 18 57.40 46.96 -8.47
N LYS A 19 56.96 45.69 -8.33
CA LYS A 19 57.48 44.54 -7.53
C LYS A 19 56.83 44.42 -6.15
N ALA A 20 56.32 43.28 -5.68
CA ALA A 20 56.45 41.89 -6.13
C ALA A 20 55.17 41.11 -5.78
N ALA A 21 54.78 40.20 -6.67
CA ALA A 21 53.84 39.14 -6.38
C ALA A 21 54.61 37.98 -5.73
N GLU A 22 54.22 37.61 -4.51
CA GLU A 22 54.49 36.29 -3.94
C GLU A 22 53.14 35.68 -3.60
N GLY A 23 52.83 34.59 -4.28
CA GLY A 23 51.60 33.83 -4.11
C GLY A 23 51.62 33.07 -2.78
N GLN A 24 50.51 33.13 -2.06
CA GLN A 24 50.13 32.08 -1.11
C GLN A 24 49.15 31.16 -1.81
N GLU A 25 49.66 29.99 -2.17
CA GLU A 25 48.92 28.85 -2.68
C GLU A 25 48.01 28.34 -1.54
N LEU A 26 46.71 28.62 -1.62
CA LEU A 26 45.69 28.04 -0.75
C LEU A 26 45.57 26.55 -1.12
N THR A 27 46.27 25.69 -0.39
CA THR A 27 46.08 24.24 -0.46
C THR A 27 44.64 23.91 -0.08
N LYS A 28 43.80 23.56 -1.06
CA LYS A 28 42.51 22.90 -0.82
C LYS A 28 42.78 21.58 -0.08
N LYS A 29 42.54 21.53 1.23
CA LYS A 29 42.40 20.26 1.95
C LYS A 29 41.18 19.55 1.38
N VAL A 30 41.41 18.47 0.62
CA VAL A 30 40.38 17.59 0.09
C VAL A 30 40.13 16.51 1.15
N LEU A 31 38.85 16.24 1.47
CA LEU A 31 38.45 15.14 2.36
C LEU A 31 39.10 13.81 1.93
N PRO A 32 39.44 12.90 2.87
CA PRO A 32 39.89 11.57 2.50
C PRO A 32 38.82 10.86 1.65
N PRO A 33 39.22 10.05 0.65
CA PRO A 33 38.29 9.45 -0.28
C PRO A 33 37.44 8.37 0.40
N VAL A 34 36.16 8.67 0.65
CA VAL A 34 35.14 7.66 0.94
C VAL A 34 34.90 6.87 -0.35
N ARG A 35 35.44 5.64 -0.43
CA ARG A 35 35.28 4.77 -1.60
C ARG A 35 34.05 3.91 -1.47
N THR A 36 33.12 4.02 -2.42
CA THR A 36 32.14 2.98 -2.72
C THR A 36 32.74 2.05 -3.79
N LEU A 37 32.91 0.77 -3.48
CA LEU A 37 33.34 -0.24 -4.45
C LEU A 37 32.12 -0.88 -5.12
N PRO A 38 32.25 -1.34 -6.38
CA PRO A 38 31.21 -2.14 -7.04
C PRO A 38 30.97 -3.47 -6.30
N PRO A 39 29.75 -4.01 -6.31
CA PRO A 39 29.38 -5.17 -5.50
C PRO A 39 30.12 -6.43 -5.99
N ALA A 40 30.81 -7.09 -5.05
CA ALA A 40 31.26 -8.48 -5.24
C ALA A 40 30.07 -9.43 -5.01
N PRO A 41 29.97 -10.56 -5.74
CA PRO A 41 28.85 -11.48 -5.61
C PRO A 41 29.03 -12.39 -4.39
N LEU A 42 28.11 -12.35 -3.44
CA LEU A 42 28.04 -13.25 -2.27
C LEU A 42 26.56 -13.42 -1.80
N PRO A 43 26.26 -14.51 -1.06
CA PRO A 43 25.23 -15.53 -1.32
C PRO A 43 23.79 -15.07 -1.01
N PRO A 44 22.73 -15.84 -1.38
CA PRO A 44 21.37 -15.35 -1.33
C PRO A 44 20.87 -15.30 0.12
N TYR A 45 20.72 -14.09 0.66
CA TYR A 45 19.82 -13.81 1.77
C TYR A 45 19.08 -12.50 1.48
N GLU A 46 17.76 -12.62 1.33
CA GLU A 46 16.86 -11.51 1.03
C GLU A 46 16.71 -10.60 2.26
N SER A 47 17.00 -9.30 2.11
CA SER A 47 16.67 -8.28 3.12
C SER A 47 15.68 -7.26 2.55
N LEU A 48 14.39 -7.44 2.87
CA LEU A 48 13.28 -6.57 2.46
C LEU A 48 13.09 -5.32 3.36
N ASP A 49 13.99 -5.10 4.32
CA ASP A 49 13.79 -4.14 5.43
C ASP A 49 14.47 -2.77 5.26
N ALA A 50 15.30 -2.56 4.24
CA ALA A 50 16.11 -1.35 4.09
C ALA A 50 15.35 -0.22 3.38
N ILE A 51 15.40 1.01 3.92
CA ILE A 51 14.89 2.21 3.22
C ILE A 51 15.84 2.57 2.07
N SER A 52 15.53 2.10 0.86
CA SER A 52 16.18 2.48 -0.40
C SER A 52 16.03 3.97 -0.73
N PRO A 53 17.11 4.62 -1.22
CA PRO A 53 17.10 5.94 -1.86
C PRO A 53 16.04 6.11 -2.97
N PRO A 54 15.55 7.35 -3.23
CA PRO A 54 14.84 7.65 -4.48
C PRO A 54 15.80 7.51 -5.66
N ALA A 55 15.36 6.82 -6.72
CA ALA A 55 16.15 6.69 -7.94
C ALA A 55 16.17 8.02 -8.72
N ILE A 56 17.36 8.46 -9.13
CA ILE A 56 17.54 9.55 -10.11
C ILE A 56 17.12 8.98 -11.48
N PRO A 57 16.20 9.62 -12.23
CA PRO A 57 15.91 9.19 -13.59
C PRO A 57 17.14 9.46 -14.47
N GLU A 58 17.72 8.43 -15.07
CA GLU A 58 18.68 8.63 -16.17
C GLU A 58 17.92 8.88 -17.48
N ASP A 59 18.36 9.91 -18.19
CA ASP A 59 17.77 10.45 -19.41
C ASP A 59 17.64 9.43 -20.55
N PHE A 60 16.53 9.58 -21.27
CA PHE A 60 16.22 8.94 -22.54
C PHE A 60 17.22 9.37 -23.64
N HIS A 61 18.12 8.48 -24.02
CA HIS A 61 18.81 8.49 -25.32
C HIS A 61 18.80 7.07 -25.89
N ASP A 62 17.94 6.76 -26.86
CA ASP A 62 18.33 6.89 -28.27
C ASP A 62 17.21 6.44 -29.24
N ILE A 63 17.11 7.17 -30.33
CA ILE A 63 16.13 6.99 -31.40
C ILE A 63 16.69 6.04 -32.46
N GLY A 64 15.92 5.00 -32.78
CA GLY A 64 15.72 4.59 -34.17
C GLY A 64 16.55 3.40 -34.70
N ARG A 65 15.82 2.37 -35.15
CA ARG A 65 15.82 1.97 -36.57
C ARG A 65 14.65 1.04 -36.86
N SER A 66 13.74 1.54 -37.69
CA SER A 66 12.67 0.81 -38.36
C SER A 66 13.18 0.01 -39.56
N LYS A 67 12.43 -1.07 -39.87
CA LYS A 67 12.12 -1.71 -41.18
C LYS A 67 12.70 -3.11 -41.43
N PRO A 68 12.09 -3.92 -42.33
CA PRO A 68 10.66 -4.21 -42.46
C PRO A 68 10.36 -5.71 -42.75
N LEU A 69 9.08 -6.01 -42.89
CA LEU A 69 8.48 -7.30 -43.30
C LEU A 69 8.76 -7.63 -44.78
N SER A 70 9.08 -8.89 -45.12
CA SER A 70 8.83 -9.48 -46.45
C SER A 70 8.89 -11.02 -46.47
N ASP A 71 7.74 -11.62 -46.79
CA ASP A 71 7.45 -12.69 -47.75
C ASP A 71 7.89 -14.18 -47.58
N LEU A 72 6.83 -14.99 -47.52
CA LEU A 72 6.47 -16.20 -48.29
C LEU A 72 7.30 -17.51 -48.27
N HIS A 73 6.55 -18.54 -47.84
CA HIS A 73 6.34 -19.86 -48.48
C HIS A 73 7.30 -21.05 -48.24
N SER A 74 6.62 -22.12 -47.80
CA SER A 74 6.78 -23.57 -48.09
C SER A 74 8.19 -24.15 -48.20
N ASP A 75 8.52 -25.06 -47.28
CA ASP A 75 8.50 -26.50 -47.58
C ASP A 75 8.76 -27.33 -46.31
N ARG A 76 8.00 -28.42 -46.16
CA ARG A 76 8.29 -29.49 -45.20
C ARG A 76 8.64 -30.75 -46.00
N THR A 77 9.74 -31.38 -45.64
CA THR A 77 9.95 -32.83 -45.81
C THR A 77 10.52 -33.44 -44.51
N PRO A 78 10.31 -34.74 -44.27
CA PRO A 78 10.32 -35.32 -42.93
C PRO A 78 11.54 -36.22 -42.68
N SER A 79 12.42 -35.81 -41.77
CA SER A 79 13.33 -36.69 -41.05
C SER A 79 14.09 -35.83 -40.04
N ASP A 80 13.70 -35.93 -38.76
CA ASP A 80 14.60 -35.92 -37.59
C ASP A 80 13.72 -35.90 -36.32
N LEU A 81 13.32 -37.11 -35.94
CA LEU A 81 12.67 -37.44 -34.69
C LEU A 81 13.76 -37.65 -33.62
N SER A 82 14.08 -36.60 -32.85
CA SER A 82 14.64 -36.78 -31.50
C SER A 82 14.31 -35.69 -30.47
N ASP A 83 13.55 -34.63 -30.80
CA ASP A 83 13.33 -33.49 -29.86
C ASP A 83 11.86 -33.28 -29.44
N TYR A 84 11.06 -34.36 -29.36
CA TYR A 84 9.60 -34.26 -29.17
C TYR A 84 9.03 -34.67 -27.80
N SER A 85 9.82 -34.63 -26.71
CA SER A 85 9.28 -34.85 -25.35
C SER A 85 9.15 -33.61 -24.46
N ASP A 86 9.83 -32.50 -24.74
CA ASP A 86 10.02 -31.47 -23.71
C ASP A 86 9.20 -30.18 -23.90
N ARG A 87 8.35 -30.10 -24.94
CA ARG A 87 7.56 -28.88 -25.24
C ARG A 87 6.05 -28.98 -25.01
N ASN A 88 5.50 -30.17 -24.75
CA ASN A 88 4.04 -30.34 -24.58
C ASN A 88 3.58 -30.56 -23.14
N THR A 89 4.49 -30.76 -22.19
CA THR A 89 4.18 -30.75 -20.76
C THR A 89 3.97 -29.34 -20.22
N SER A 90 4.71 -28.33 -20.73
CA SER A 90 4.58 -26.93 -20.27
C SER A 90 3.22 -26.32 -20.62
N LYS A 91 2.65 -26.56 -21.80
CA LYS A 91 1.36 -25.91 -22.16
C LYS A 91 0.17 -26.38 -21.33
N TYR A 92 0.15 -27.66 -20.94
CA TYR A 92 -0.90 -28.18 -20.06
C TYR A 92 -0.70 -27.72 -18.62
N THR A 93 0.54 -27.68 -18.12
CA THR A 93 0.82 -27.14 -16.77
C THR A 93 0.54 -25.65 -16.69
N ASP A 94 0.88 -24.88 -17.72
CA ASP A 94 0.64 -23.43 -17.77
C ASP A 94 -0.87 -23.12 -17.80
N SER A 95 -1.66 -23.87 -18.57
CA SER A 95 -3.13 -23.69 -18.59
C SER A 95 -3.83 -24.09 -17.28
N VAL A 96 -3.26 -25.04 -16.54
CA VAL A 96 -3.77 -25.48 -15.23
C VAL A 96 -3.36 -24.48 -14.14
N VAL A 97 -2.16 -23.91 -14.22
CA VAL A 97 -1.68 -22.85 -13.32
C VAL A 97 -2.44 -21.55 -13.57
N GLU A 98 -2.75 -21.22 -14.83
CA GLU A 98 -3.56 -20.06 -15.21
C GLU A 98 -5.02 -20.24 -14.78
N GLY A 99 -5.58 -21.45 -14.92
CA GLY A 99 -6.90 -21.78 -14.39
C GLY A 99 -6.98 -21.77 -12.85
N ALA A 100 -5.91 -22.18 -12.16
CA ALA A 100 -5.80 -22.12 -10.70
C ALA A 100 -5.61 -20.69 -10.19
N ALA A 101 -4.85 -19.85 -10.90
CA ALA A 101 -4.68 -18.44 -10.59
C ALA A 101 -6.00 -17.66 -10.74
N LEU A 102 -6.78 -17.93 -11.80
CA LEU A 102 -8.12 -17.36 -11.99
C LEU A 102 -9.12 -17.86 -10.93
N PHE A 103 -9.00 -19.12 -10.48
CA PHE A 103 -9.81 -19.68 -9.39
C PHE A 103 -9.45 -19.06 -8.03
N LEU A 104 -8.18 -18.70 -7.80
CA LEU A 104 -7.72 -18.05 -6.56
C LEU A 104 -8.03 -16.55 -6.53
N GLU A 105 -7.93 -15.84 -7.67
CA GLU A 105 -8.41 -14.46 -7.82
C GLU A 105 -9.92 -14.34 -7.57
N PHE A 106 -10.71 -15.34 -7.99
CA PHE A 106 -12.15 -15.40 -7.75
C PHE A 106 -12.51 -15.48 -6.25
N TYR A 107 -11.62 -16.01 -5.39
CA TYR A 107 -11.80 -16.08 -3.94
C TYR A 107 -11.01 -15.03 -3.14
N GLY A 108 -10.41 -14.04 -3.81
CA GLY A 108 -9.71 -12.93 -3.14
C GLY A 108 -8.37 -13.32 -2.49
N LEU A 109 -7.80 -14.46 -2.86
CA LEU A 109 -6.44 -14.87 -2.46
C LEU A 109 -5.51 -14.62 -3.65
N SER A 110 -4.86 -13.46 -3.69
CA SER A 110 -3.94 -13.11 -4.78
C SER A 110 -2.67 -13.95 -4.72
N TYR A 111 -2.49 -14.83 -5.70
CA TYR A 111 -1.19 -15.41 -6.05
C TYR A 111 -0.67 -14.68 -7.29
N THR A 112 0.39 -13.87 -7.12
CA THR A 112 1.11 -13.29 -8.27
C THR A 112 2.32 -14.17 -8.57
N PRO A 113 2.49 -14.66 -9.81
CA PRO A 113 3.74 -15.28 -10.22
C PRO A 113 4.82 -14.19 -10.19
N HIS A 114 5.91 -14.44 -9.46
CA HIS A 114 7.08 -13.56 -9.41
C HIS A 114 7.58 -13.25 -10.83
N ALA A 115 7.19 -12.09 -11.35
CA ALA A 115 7.88 -11.44 -12.45
C ALA A 115 9.13 -10.78 -11.85
N ASP A 116 10.29 -11.45 -11.99
CA ASP A 116 11.62 -10.98 -11.62
C ASP A 116 12.03 -9.74 -12.44
N ASN A 117 11.41 -8.59 -12.18
CA ASN A 117 11.85 -7.30 -12.73
C ASN A 117 11.84 -6.15 -11.71
N THR A 118 11.75 -6.45 -10.40
CA THR A 118 11.83 -5.45 -9.33
C THR A 118 12.93 -5.72 -8.30
N ALA A 119 14.00 -6.43 -8.67
CA ALA A 119 15.20 -6.54 -7.85
C ALA A 119 16.30 -5.60 -8.34
N ARG A 120 16.03 -4.28 -8.37
CA ARG A 120 17.12 -3.32 -8.12
C ARG A 120 17.39 -3.36 -6.62
N MET A 121 18.14 -4.38 -6.19
CA MET A 121 18.54 -4.55 -4.80
C MET A 121 19.17 -3.26 -4.29
N ALA A 122 18.65 -2.74 -3.19
CA ALA A 122 19.30 -1.67 -2.46
C ALA A 122 20.62 -2.23 -1.90
N SER A 123 21.73 -1.76 -2.43
CA SER A 123 23.05 -2.02 -1.86
C SER A 123 23.06 -1.50 -0.41
N PRO A 124 23.45 -2.29 0.60
CA PRO A 124 23.70 -1.75 1.93
C PRO A 124 24.80 -0.69 1.79
N GLN A 125 24.50 0.55 2.17
CA GLN A 125 25.50 1.61 2.19
C GLN A 125 26.45 1.35 3.36
N LEU A 126 27.55 0.69 3.05
CA LEU A 126 28.68 0.53 3.96
C LEU A 126 29.40 1.88 4.03
N ILE A 127 29.32 2.54 5.18
CA ILE A 127 30.12 3.72 5.48
C ILE A 127 31.48 3.22 5.96
N PHE A 128 32.49 3.32 5.09
CA PHE A 128 33.89 3.08 5.45
C PHE A 128 34.55 4.43 5.75
N VAL A 129 34.95 4.63 7.00
CA VAL A 129 35.71 5.78 7.45
C VAL A 129 36.93 5.27 8.20
N ASP A 130 38.11 5.51 7.64
CA ASP A 130 39.40 5.14 8.25
C ASP A 130 39.93 6.34 9.05
N GLY A 131 40.07 6.19 10.37
CA GLY A 131 40.64 7.20 11.25
C GLY A 131 40.22 7.05 12.71
N THR A 132 40.97 7.67 13.62
CA THR A 132 40.53 7.77 15.03
C THR A 132 39.43 8.82 15.18
N PHE A 133 38.58 8.70 16.20
CA PHE A 133 37.49 9.66 16.44
C PHE A 133 37.99 11.11 16.50
N ALA A 134 39.13 11.35 17.15
CA ALA A 134 39.72 12.68 17.28
C ALA A 134 40.19 13.27 15.95
N GLU A 135 40.79 12.46 15.08
CA GLU A 135 41.21 12.89 13.75
C GLU A 135 40.01 13.24 12.87
N LEU A 136 39.00 12.36 12.85
CA LEU A 136 37.79 12.54 12.05
C LEU A 136 36.94 13.73 12.54
N ALA A 137 36.84 13.92 13.85
CA ALA A 137 36.14 15.07 14.44
C ALA A 137 36.85 16.38 14.12
N GLN A 138 38.19 16.42 14.17
CA GLN A 138 38.96 17.60 13.82
C GLN A 138 38.88 17.92 12.32
N GLU A 139 38.95 16.90 11.45
CA GLU A 139 38.78 17.07 10.00
C GLU A 139 37.39 17.63 9.66
N MET A 140 36.35 17.14 10.33
CA MET A 140 34.99 17.66 10.17
C MET A 140 34.85 19.10 10.66
N ALA A 141 35.45 19.44 11.80
CA ALA A 141 35.42 20.80 12.35
C ALA A 141 36.17 21.80 11.45
N ASP A 142 37.36 21.43 10.96
CA ASP A 142 38.14 22.22 9.98
C ASP A 142 37.36 22.41 8.67
N TYR A 143 36.66 21.36 8.21
CA TYR A 143 35.84 21.40 7.00
C TYR A 143 34.62 22.32 7.14
N ILE A 144 33.93 22.27 8.29
CA ILE A 144 32.82 23.18 8.61
C ILE A 144 33.33 24.63 8.70
N GLN A 145 34.47 24.88 9.35
CA GLN A 145 35.06 26.22 9.46
C GLN A 145 35.44 26.79 8.08
N THR A 146 36.01 25.96 7.20
CA THR A 146 36.39 26.37 5.84
C THR A 146 35.18 26.75 4.98
N ASN A 147 34.05 26.05 5.16
CA ASN A 147 32.83 26.34 4.41
C ASN A 147 31.96 27.43 5.08
N SER A 148 32.03 27.60 6.40
CA SER A 148 31.35 28.69 7.11
C SER A 148 31.98 30.04 6.78
N ALA A 149 33.30 30.09 6.57
CA ALA A 149 34.02 31.30 6.13
C ALA A 149 33.59 31.81 4.73
N LYS A 150 32.91 30.98 3.93
CA LYS A 150 32.33 31.37 2.63
C LYS A 150 30.91 31.93 2.75
N THR A 151 30.34 31.92 3.95
CA THR A 151 28.98 32.36 4.28
C THR A 151 29.05 33.62 5.15
N GLU A 152 28.01 34.47 5.16
CA GLU A 152 28.00 35.75 5.91
C GLU A 152 28.19 35.58 7.44
N HIS A 153 27.98 34.38 7.97
CA HIS A 153 28.18 34.02 9.37
C HIS A 153 29.32 33.01 9.52
N ALA A 154 30.55 33.53 9.67
CA ALA A 154 31.72 32.70 9.94
C ALA A 154 31.64 32.07 11.35
N VAL A 155 31.71 30.74 11.43
CA VAL A 155 31.71 29.99 12.69
C VAL A 155 33.10 29.39 12.90
N GLN A 156 33.77 29.75 14.01
CA GLN A 156 35.12 29.27 14.35
C GLN A 156 35.08 27.93 15.11
N VAL A 157 34.65 26.87 14.42
CA VAL A 157 34.45 25.55 15.06
C VAL A 157 35.76 24.77 15.24
N GLY A 158 36.68 24.83 14.27
CA GLY A 158 37.92 24.05 14.30
C GLY A 158 38.90 24.48 15.39
N ASP A 159 38.91 25.77 15.74
CA ASP A 159 39.76 26.31 16.82
C ASP A 159 39.16 26.09 18.22
N GLU A 160 37.84 25.92 18.34
CA GLU A 160 37.14 25.56 19.58
C GLU A 160 37.21 24.05 19.87
N VAL A 161 37.17 23.20 18.83
CA VAL A 161 37.15 21.73 18.96
C VAL A 161 38.53 21.15 19.24
N ARG A 162 39.61 21.73 18.68
CA ARG A 162 40.99 21.27 18.87
C ARG A 162 41.41 21.10 20.35
N PRO A 163 41.23 22.11 21.24
CA PRO A 163 41.59 21.97 22.66
C PRO A 163 40.64 21.07 23.46
N LEU A 164 39.45 20.75 22.94
CA LEU A 164 38.50 19.83 23.58
C LEU A 164 38.85 18.37 23.28
N LEU A 165 39.28 18.08 22.05
CA LEU A 165 39.78 16.76 21.64
C LEU A 165 41.10 16.41 22.33
N GLU A 166 42.00 17.38 22.50
CA GLU A 166 43.25 17.22 23.28
C GLU A 166 43.01 16.91 24.78
N LYS A 167 41.82 17.26 25.29
CA LYS A 167 41.39 16.98 26.68
C LYS A 167 40.47 15.76 26.79
N GLU A 168 40.35 14.97 25.72
CA GLU A 168 39.45 13.80 25.61
C GLU A 168 37.96 14.12 25.86
N LYS A 169 37.54 15.39 25.70
CA LYS A 169 36.15 15.83 25.85
C LYS A 169 35.37 15.65 24.55
N ASN A 170 35.28 14.40 24.10
CA ASN A 170 34.71 14.01 22.81
C ASN A 170 33.25 14.44 22.60
N GLU A 171 32.44 14.46 23.67
CA GLU A 171 31.02 14.86 23.61
C GLU A 171 30.81 16.37 23.46
N GLU A 172 31.61 17.18 24.14
CA GLU A 172 31.56 18.66 24.02
C GLU A 172 32.04 19.11 22.63
N ALA A 173 33.05 18.43 22.09
CA ALA A 173 33.53 18.62 20.72
C ALA A 173 32.45 18.27 19.69
N LEU A 174 31.77 17.13 19.85
CA LEU A 174 30.70 16.72 18.95
C LEU A 174 29.49 17.66 19.02
N GLU A 175 29.12 18.15 20.21
CA GLU A 175 28.04 19.12 20.36
C GLU A 175 28.31 20.42 19.58
N ALA A 176 29.54 20.92 19.62
CA ALA A 176 29.95 22.10 18.86
C ALA A 176 29.87 21.84 17.33
N ILE A 177 30.33 20.67 16.88
CA ILE A 177 30.25 20.25 15.46
C ILE A 177 28.79 20.17 15.01
N VAL A 178 27.92 19.52 15.79
CA VAL A 178 26.51 19.31 15.44
C VAL A 178 25.73 20.63 15.40
N LYS A 179 26.03 21.57 16.30
CA LYS A 179 25.45 22.94 16.25
C LYS A 179 25.84 23.68 14.98
N ALA A 180 27.08 23.52 14.53
CA ALA A 180 27.59 24.14 13.31
C ALA A 180 27.27 23.36 12.02
N ALA A 181 26.74 22.14 12.13
CA ALA A 181 26.44 21.25 11.00
C ALA A 181 25.38 21.82 10.03
N GLY A 182 24.64 22.86 10.41
CA GLY A 182 23.74 23.57 9.48
C GLY A 182 24.45 24.16 8.26
N VAL A 183 25.75 24.43 8.36
CA VAL A 183 26.60 24.90 7.25
C VAL A 183 26.70 23.84 6.13
N LEU A 184 26.53 22.54 6.45
CA LEU A 184 26.60 21.46 5.47
C LEU A 184 25.53 21.59 4.36
N ASN A 185 24.41 22.27 4.63
CA ASN A 185 23.37 22.53 3.63
C ASN A 185 23.78 23.53 2.52
N THR A 186 24.94 24.16 2.67
CA THR A 186 25.54 25.09 1.68
C THR A 186 26.65 24.43 0.85
N VAL A 187 27.04 23.20 1.18
CA VAL A 187 28.13 22.46 0.54
C VAL A 187 27.70 21.93 -0.84
N PRO A 188 28.59 21.89 -1.85
CA PRO A 188 28.27 21.33 -3.16
C PRO A 188 27.76 19.89 -3.11
N GLU A 189 26.84 19.55 -4.01
CA GLU A 189 26.18 18.22 -4.11
C GLU A 189 27.17 17.04 -4.05
N LYS A 190 28.30 17.15 -4.76
CA LYS A 190 29.32 16.09 -4.85
C LYS A 190 29.98 15.74 -3.50
N GLU A 191 30.05 16.71 -2.60
CA GLU A 191 30.72 16.57 -1.30
C GLU A 191 29.72 16.39 -0.14
N PHE A 192 28.43 16.69 -0.39
CA PHE A 192 27.36 16.64 0.61
C PHE A 192 27.19 15.25 1.22
N THR A 193 27.01 14.21 0.39
CA THR A 193 26.78 12.84 0.88
C THR A 193 27.94 12.32 1.72
N GLY A 194 29.18 12.59 1.30
CA GLY A 194 30.38 12.20 2.05
C GLY A 194 30.47 12.91 3.41
N ALA A 195 30.26 14.23 3.42
CA ALA A 195 30.31 15.03 4.65
C ALA A 195 29.20 14.64 5.65
N VAL A 196 27.97 14.43 5.18
CA VAL A 196 26.86 14.01 6.05
C VAL A 196 27.06 12.58 6.55
N ASN A 197 27.56 11.65 5.72
CA ASN A 197 27.88 10.30 6.17
C ASN A 197 28.99 10.29 7.23
N LEU A 198 30.01 11.16 7.10
CA LEU A 198 31.02 11.34 8.14
C LEU A 198 30.41 11.88 9.44
N LEU A 199 29.50 12.86 9.36
CA LEU A 199 28.79 13.37 10.54
C LEU A 199 27.97 12.26 11.21
N ILE A 200 27.26 11.46 10.43
CA ILE A 200 26.44 10.35 10.93
C ILE A 200 27.33 9.33 11.63
N HIS A 201 28.47 8.98 11.03
CA HIS A 201 29.44 8.06 11.64
C HIS A 201 29.97 8.59 12.99
N LEU A 202 30.37 9.85 13.05
CA LEU A 202 30.85 10.50 14.28
C LEU A 202 29.78 10.51 15.38
N VAL A 203 28.51 10.75 15.01
CA VAL A 203 27.39 10.74 15.95
C VAL A 203 27.08 9.33 16.44
N LEU A 204 27.14 8.31 15.58
CA LEU A 204 26.90 6.92 15.97
C LEU A 204 28.02 6.31 16.81
N GLN A 205 29.25 6.81 16.67
CA GLN A 205 30.41 6.40 17.48
C GLN A 205 30.44 7.06 18.88
N SER A 206 29.62 8.09 19.11
CA SER A 206 29.53 8.78 20.41
C SER A 206 28.87 7.92 21.49
N ASN A 207 29.11 8.27 22.76
CA ASN A 207 28.49 7.57 23.89
C ASN A 207 27.02 7.99 24.08
N GLU A 208 26.62 9.15 23.55
CA GLU A 208 25.26 9.71 23.63
C GLU A 208 24.64 10.04 22.25
N PRO A 209 24.46 9.07 21.33
CA PRO A 209 23.90 9.32 20.01
C PRO A 209 22.49 9.93 20.08
N LYS A 210 21.74 9.60 21.14
CA LYS A 210 20.36 10.08 21.38
C LYS A 210 20.27 11.61 21.50
N ARG A 211 21.32 12.27 22.00
CA ARG A 211 21.34 13.72 22.24
C ARG A 211 21.59 14.51 20.96
N HIS A 212 22.40 13.96 20.05
CA HIS A 212 22.90 14.65 18.87
C HIS A 212 22.06 14.36 17.61
N LEU A 213 21.45 13.17 17.50
CA LEU A 213 20.63 12.77 16.35
C LEU A 213 19.44 13.71 16.04
N PRO A 214 18.66 14.21 17.02
CA PRO A 214 17.58 15.15 16.74
C PRO A 214 18.07 16.45 16.10
N ALA A 215 19.23 16.97 16.53
CA ALA A 215 19.82 18.18 15.97
C ALA A 215 20.29 17.96 14.53
N VAL A 216 20.92 16.82 14.23
CA VAL A 216 21.30 16.43 12.86
C VAL A 216 20.07 16.28 11.96
N CYS A 217 19.03 15.57 12.42
CA CYS A 217 17.78 15.44 11.68
C CYS A 217 17.14 16.82 11.43
N SER A 218 17.12 17.72 12.43
CA SER A 218 16.57 19.06 12.29
C SER A 218 17.32 19.91 11.26
N ASN A 219 18.63 19.69 11.09
CA ASN A 219 19.43 20.36 10.09
C ASN A 219 19.15 19.81 8.68
N LEU A 220 18.92 18.51 8.55
CA LEU A 220 18.53 17.87 7.28
C LEU A 220 17.11 18.23 6.84
N LEU A 221 16.22 18.61 7.76
CA LEU A 221 14.89 19.14 7.45
C LEU A 221 14.92 20.57 6.86
N LYS A 222 16.02 21.31 7.03
CA LYS A 222 16.17 22.65 6.44
C LYS A 222 16.49 22.54 4.94
N PRO A 223 16.05 23.51 4.12
CA PRO A 223 16.29 23.48 2.69
C PRO A 223 17.80 23.46 2.37
N ILE A 224 18.22 22.53 1.52
CA ILE A 224 19.59 22.45 1.01
C ILE A 224 19.77 23.55 -0.06
N THR A 225 20.37 24.65 0.35
CA THR A 225 20.59 25.84 -0.50
C THR A 225 21.51 25.59 -1.70
N SER A 226 22.41 24.61 -1.60
CA SER A 226 23.38 24.30 -2.66
C SER A 226 22.79 23.55 -3.85
N SER A 227 21.64 22.89 -3.68
CA SER A 227 21.00 22.12 -4.75
C SER A 227 19.47 22.12 -4.58
N PRO A 228 18.78 23.19 -5.03
CA PRO A 228 17.33 23.31 -4.88
C PRO A 228 16.54 22.20 -5.60
N SER A 229 17.08 21.61 -6.67
CA SER A 229 16.44 20.53 -7.43
C SER A 229 16.63 19.14 -6.82
N HIS A 230 17.83 18.83 -6.32
CA HIS A 230 18.18 17.51 -5.77
C HIS A 230 18.19 17.48 -4.23
N GLY A 231 17.96 18.61 -3.57
CA GLY A 231 18.06 18.75 -2.12
C GLY A 231 17.12 17.81 -1.37
N PHE A 232 15.91 17.57 -1.90
CA PHE A 232 15.00 16.58 -1.36
C PHE A 232 15.62 15.18 -1.33
N THR A 233 16.12 14.71 -2.49
CA THR A 233 16.71 13.37 -2.64
C THR A 233 17.94 13.21 -1.75
N LEU A 234 18.80 14.23 -1.67
CA LEU A 234 20.00 14.21 -0.83
C LEU A 234 19.66 14.09 0.66
N ALA A 235 18.70 14.88 1.16
CA ALA A 235 18.26 14.82 2.54
C ALA A 235 17.51 13.52 2.85
N ALA A 236 16.64 13.05 1.95
CA ALA A 236 15.94 11.77 2.09
C ALA A 236 16.92 10.59 2.16
N ASN A 237 17.98 10.62 1.35
CA ASN A 237 19.05 9.62 1.38
C ASN A 237 19.82 9.65 2.70
N ALA A 238 20.20 10.84 3.17
CA ALA A 238 20.86 10.99 4.46
C ALA A 238 19.99 10.48 5.62
N LEU A 239 18.71 10.84 5.65
CA LEU A 239 17.77 10.37 6.69
C LEU A 239 17.54 8.85 6.63
N SER A 240 17.42 8.30 5.42
CA SER A 240 17.31 6.84 5.22
C SER A 240 18.58 6.12 5.70
N THR A 241 19.75 6.71 5.46
CA THR A 241 21.04 6.20 5.93
C THR A 241 21.09 6.16 7.46
N ILE A 242 20.68 7.25 8.12
CA ILE A 242 20.56 7.31 9.59
C ILE A 242 19.62 6.20 10.10
N PHE A 243 18.45 6.04 9.48
CA PHE A 243 17.48 5.04 9.89
C PHE A 243 17.96 3.59 9.71
N ASN A 244 18.75 3.33 8.66
CA ASN A 244 19.26 2.00 8.35
C ASN A 244 20.51 1.63 9.18
N LEU A 245 21.27 2.61 9.65
CA LEU A 245 22.47 2.39 10.48
C LEU A 245 22.13 2.16 11.96
N LEU A 246 20.96 2.63 12.41
CA LEU A 246 20.48 2.37 13.76
C LEU A 246 20.03 0.91 13.89
N ASP A 247 20.34 0.30 15.04
CA ASP A 247 19.87 -1.05 15.36
C ASP A 247 18.33 -1.10 15.34
N LYS A 248 17.78 -2.24 14.92
CA LYS A 248 16.34 -2.42 14.67
C LYS A 248 15.52 -2.19 15.92
N THR A 249 16.04 -2.62 17.08
CA THR A 249 15.43 -2.55 18.41
C THR A 249 15.60 -1.18 19.08
N ASN A 250 16.37 -0.26 18.49
CA ASN A 250 16.68 1.01 19.13
C ASN A 250 15.46 1.95 19.07
N PRO A 251 14.89 2.39 20.20
CA PRO A 251 13.70 3.26 20.23
C PRO A 251 13.95 4.64 19.60
N VAL A 252 15.21 5.05 19.40
CA VAL A 252 15.54 6.28 18.68
C VAL A 252 15.10 6.22 17.22
N ARG A 253 14.99 5.01 16.66
CA ARG A 253 14.54 4.77 15.29
C ARG A 253 13.11 5.27 15.04
N TYR A 254 12.24 5.20 16.05
CA TYR A 254 10.92 5.82 16.04
C TYR A 254 11.01 7.34 15.79
N ASN A 255 11.85 8.03 16.57
CA ASN A 255 12.00 9.49 16.46
C ASN A 255 12.56 9.91 15.10
N VAL A 256 13.53 9.17 14.57
CA VAL A 256 14.10 9.41 13.23
C VAL A 256 13.03 9.20 12.16
N PHE A 257 12.24 8.13 12.26
CA PHE A 257 11.17 7.85 11.31
C PHE A 257 10.07 8.91 11.33
N LEU A 258 9.72 9.43 12.52
CA LEU A 258 8.80 10.57 12.64
C LEU A 258 9.33 11.81 11.89
N GLN A 259 10.63 12.09 11.96
CA GLN A 259 11.23 13.18 11.17
C GLN A 259 11.18 12.89 9.67
N ILE A 260 11.39 11.63 9.25
CA ILE A 260 11.27 11.24 7.84
C ILE A 260 9.85 11.50 7.32
N ILE A 261 8.81 11.13 8.06
CA ILE A 261 7.41 11.38 7.67
C ILE A 261 7.17 12.88 7.51
N ARG A 262 7.60 13.68 8.50
CA ARG A 262 7.46 15.14 8.45
C ARG A 262 8.19 15.77 7.27
N PHE A 263 9.39 15.26 6.95
CA PHE A 263 10.15 15.69 5.79
C PHE A 263 9.40 15.39 4.49
N ILE A 264 8.95 14.15 4.32
CA ILE A 264 8.23 13.71 3.13
C ILE A 264 6.95 14.52 2.94
N ARG A 265 6.23 14.76 4.04
CA ARG A 265 5.02 15.58 4.08
C ARG A 265 5.29 17.02 3.61
N GLN A 266 6.33 17.69 4.11
CA GLN A 266 6.71 19.04 3.68
C GLN A 266 6.98 19.15 2.17
N HIS A 267 7.46 18.06 1.56
CA HIS A 267 7.78 18.00 0.13
C HIS A 267 6.68 17.37 -0.73
N GLY A 268 5.56 16.91 -0.14
CA GLY A 268 4.45 16.28 -0.86
C GLY A 268 4.81 14.95 -1.55
N GLN A 269 5.86 14.24 -1.09
CA GLN A 269 6.39 13.04 -1.74
C GLN A 269 5.90 11.73 -1.08
N TYR A 270 4.61 11.66 -0.73
CA TYR A 270 4.04 10.55 0.05
C TYR A 270 4.17 9.18 -0.63
N GLU A 271 4.20 9.14 -1.97
CA GLU A 271 4.40 7.90 -2.75
C GLU A 271 5.67 7.12 -2.37
N LEU A 272 6.73 7.83 -1.93
CA LEU A 272 7.97 7.18 -1.47
C LEU A 272 7.82 6.50 -0.11
N LEU A 273 6.84 6.93 0.69
CA LEU A 273 6.56 6.42 2.02
C LEU A 273 5.67 5.16 1.97
N LYS A 274 4.73 5.08 1.02
CA LYS A 274 3.72 3.98 0.92
C LYS A 274 4.29 2.56 1.07
N PRO A 275 5.37 2.17 0.36
CA PRO A 275 5.89 0.80 0.47
C PRO A 275 6.44 0.50 1.87
N ARG A 276 6.90 1.52 2.60
CA ARG A 276 7.50 1.40 3.93
C ARG A 276 6.47 1.20 5.02
N LEU A 277 5.28 1.79 4.85
CA LEU A 277 4.23 1.75 5.87
C LEU A 277 3.64 0.36 6.08
N LYS A 278 3.88 -0.59 5.17
CA LYS A 278 3.53 -2.00 5.35
C LYS A 278 4.29 -2.65 6.51
N ASN A 279 5.51 -2.17 6.80
CA ASN A 279 6.36 -2.70 7.86
C ASN A 279 6.10 -2.03 9.21
N LEU A 280 5.18 -1.05 9.27
CA LEU A 280 4.98 -0.18 10.43
C LEU A 280 4.56 -0.96 11.68
N GLU A 281 3.69 -1.95 11.54
CA GLU A 281 3.24 -2.81 12.65
C GLU A 281 4.37 -3.66 13.22
N ALA A 282 5.25 -4.18 12.36
CA ALA A 282 6.45 -4.91 12.79
C ALA A 282 7.43 -3.98 13.53
N TRP A 283 7.61 -2.76 13.03
CA TRP A 283 8.47 -1.77 13.68
C TRP A 283 7.97 -1.33 15.04
N PHE A 284 6.65 -1.19 15.23
CA PHE A 284 6.09 -0.89 16.54
C PHE A 284 6.38 -1.98 17.58
N ALA A 285 6.38 -3.24 17.15
CA ALA A 285 6.77 -4.36 18.00
C ALA A 285 8.26 -4.34 18.33
N ASP A 286 9.13 -4.08 17.33
CA ASP A 286 10.58 -4.00 17.52
C ASP A 286 11.01 -2.84 18.43
N TRP A 287 10.29 -1.72 18.40
CA TRP A 287 10.59 -0.52 19.19
C TRP A 287 9.93 -0.51 20.57
N GLU A 288 9.11 -1.52 20.88
CA GLU A 288 8.30 -1.59 22.11
C GLU A 288 7.50 -0.28 22.37
N THR A 289 6.97 0.31 21.30
CA THR A 289 6.24 1.59 21.37
C THR A 289 4.93 1.46 22.16
N ASN A 290 4.62 2.47 22.97
CA ASN A 290 3.34 2.57 23.67
C ASN A 290 2.20 2.96 22.71
N ALA A 291 0.95 2.81 23.17
CA ALA A 291 -0.22 3.15 22.36
C ALA A 291 -0.26 4.64 21.95
N GLU A 292 0.18 5.55 22.82
CA GLU A 292 0.24 6.99 22.53
C GLU A 292 1.18 7.34 21.37
N ASP A 293 2.40 6.79 21.36
CA ASP A 293 3.38 7.03 20.31
C ASP A 293 2.98 6.36 18.99
N GLN A 294 2.33 5.19 19.06
CA GLN A 294 1.72 4.55 17.88
C GLN A 294 0.64 5.44 17.27
N ARG A 295 -0.29 5.97 18.09
CA ARG A 295 -1.33 6.92 17.65
C ARG A 295 -0.73 8.10 16.93
N LYS A 296 0.24 8.77 17.56
CA LYS A 296 0.90 9.95 17.01
C LYS A 296 1.51 9.69 15.64
N LEU A 297 2.15 8.53 15.47
CA LEU A 297 2.76 8.16 14.20
C LEU A 297 1.70 7.87 13.13
N TYR A 298 0.64 7.13 13.47
CA TYR A 298 -0.47 6.89 12.55
C TYR A 298 -1.15 8.18 12.10
N ILE A 299 -1.33 9.14 13.00
CA ILE A 299 -1.90 10.46 12.68
C ILE A 299 -0.98 11.25 11.76
N ASP A 300 0.33 11.30 12.04
CA ASP A 300 1.30 12.01 11.18
C ASP A 300 1.35 11.38 9.77
N VAL A 301 1.21 10.06 9.65
CA VAL A 301 1.07 9.35 8.36
C VAL A 301 -0.25 9.69 7.67
N ALA A 302 -1.37 9.71 8.40
CA ALA A 302 -2.67 10.05 7.83
C ALA A 302 -2.74 11.49 7.32
N ASP A 303 -2.12 12.43 8.04
CA ASP A 303 -2.01 13.83 7.61
C ASP A 303 -1.12 13.94 6.37
N ALA A 304 -0.02 13.20 6.30
CA ALA A 304 0.83 13.16 5.10
C ALA A 304 0.08 12.60 3.87
N ALA A 305 -0.76 11.57 4.06
CA ALA A 305 -1.59 11.01 3.01
C ALA A 305 -2.67 12.00 2.53
N ALA A 306 -3.34 12.68 3.45
CA ALA A 306 -4.35 13.70 3.14
C ALA A 306 -3.76 14.89 2.36
N GLU A 307 -2.58 15.38 2.76
CA GLU A 307 -1.88 16.47 2.07
C GLU A 307 -1.42 16.06 0.66
N ALA A 308 -1.14 14.77 0.44
CA ALA A 308 -0.83 14.20 -0.88
C ALA A 308 -2.06 13.93 -1.76
N GLY A 309 -3.28 14.09 -1.22
CA GLY A 309 -4.54 13.82 -1.93
C GLY A 309 -4.98 12.36 -1.92
N ASP A 310 -4.40 11.52 -1.06
CA ASP A 310 -4.81 10.12 -0.89
C ASP A 310 -5.74 9.97 0.34
N ASP A 311 -7.01 10.30 0.13
CA ASP A 311 -8.05 10.23 1.17
C ASP A 311 -8.35 8.79 1.62
N GLU A 312 -8.08 7.79 0.76
CA GLU A 312 -8.26 6.37 1.06
C GLU A 312 -7.22 5.89 2.09
N GLU A 313 -5.94 6.13 1.82
CA GLU A 313 -4.89 5.80 2.78
C GLU A 313 -4.97 6.65 4.05
N SER A 314 -5.32 7.94 3.92
CA SER A 314 -5.50 8.81 5.09
C SER A 314 -6.58 8.25 6.04
N TYR A 315 -7.74 7.88 5.51
CA TYR A 315 -8.82 7.30 6.31
C TYR A 315 -8.40 5.99 6.98
N HIS A 316 -7.72 5.10 6.24
CA HIS A 316 -7.21 3.83 6.78
C HIS A 316 -6.29 4.01 7.99
N TYR A 317 -5.35 4.95 7.92
CA TYR A 317 -4.44 5.22 9.04
C TYR A 317 -5.13 5.94 10.21
N ILE A 318 -6.16 6.74 9.97
CA ILE A 318 -6.99 7.31 11.05
C ILE A 318 -7.73 6.19 11.80
N LEU A 319 -8.29 5.20 11.10
CA LEU A 319 -8.93 4.06 11.76
C LEU A 319 -7.93 3.26 12.61
N LYS A 320 -6.71 3.06 12.12
CA LYS A 320 -5.65 2.43 12.92
C LYS A 320 -5.32 3.23 14.17
N ALA A 321 -5.20 4.56 14.06
CA ALA A 321 -5.01 5.42 15.23
C ALA A 321 -6.20 5.35 16.21
N LEU A 322 -7.43 5.27 15.70
CA LEU A 322 -8.61 5.15 16.56
C LEU A 322 -8.68 3.78 17.26
N SER A 323 -8.21 2.72 16.61
CA SER A 323 -8.17 1.36 17.18
C SER A 323 -7.20 1.21 18.37
N THR A 324 -6.24 2.12 18.50
CA THR A 324 -5.27 2.14 19.61
C THR A 324 -5.74 2.93 20.84
N PHE A 325 -6.95 3.50 20.84
CA PHE A 325 -7.53 4.05 22.07
C PHE A 325 -8.13 2.94 22.93
N ASP A 326 -7.79 2.96 24.21
CA ASP A 326 -8.46 2.12 25.19
C ASP A 326 -9.85 2.66 25.50
N ARG A 327 -10.71 1.82 26.10
CA ARG A 327 -12.10 2.18 26.41
C ARG A 327 -12.22 3.37 27.37
N GLU A 328 -11.24 3.57 28.25
CA GLU A 328 -11.19 4.71 29.18
C GLU A 328 -10.78 6.00 28.47
N GLU A 329 -9.95 5.92 27.42
CA GLU A 329 -9.48 7.06 26.64
C GLU A 329 -10.44 7.42 25.50
N ALA A 330 -11.38 6.54 25.17
CA ALA A 330 -12.35 6.69 24.09
C ALA A 330 -13.23 7.95 24.24
N GLU A 331 -13.46 8.41 25.46
CA GLU A 331 -14.23 9.64 25.76
C GLU A 331 -13.36 10.90 25.73
N GLY A 332 -12.04 10.78 25.60
CA GLY A 332 -11.10 11.90 25.62
C GLY A 332 -11.27 12.86 24.43
N GLU A 333 -10.90 14.13 24.63
CA GLU A 333 -11.02 15.17 23.60
C GLU A 333 -10.26 14.84 22.30
N GLU A 334 -9.08 14.20 22.42
CA GLU A 334 -8.31 13.78 21.25
C GLU A 334 -9.02 12.68 20.47
N ALA A 335 -9.55 11.66 21.16
CA ALA A 335 -10.31 10.58 20.55
C ALA A 335 -11.55 11.12 19.83
N GLN A 336 -12.30 12.02 20.47
CA GLN A 336 -13.46 12.70 19.85
C GLN A 336 -13.07 13.47 18.59
N LYS A 337 -11.98 14.25 18.63
CA LYS A 337 -11.50 15.04 17.49
C LYS A 337 -11.18 14.16 16.29
N TYR A 338 -10.46 13.04 16.49
CA TYR A 338 -10.11 12.13 15.41
C TYR A 338 -11.30 11.29 14.93
N SER A 339 -12.21 10.89 15.83
CA SER A 339 -13.47 10.22 15.46
C SER A 339 -14.33 11.12 14.58
N LEU A 340 -14.46 12.42 14.90
CA LEU A 340 -15.16 13.39 14.06
C LEU A 340 -14.48 13.58 12.70
N LYS A 341 -13.15 13.62 12.66
CA LYS A 341 -12.39 13.70 11.40
C LYS A 341 -12.67 12.47 10.53
N ALA A 342 -12.58 11.26 11.10
CA ALA A 342 -12.85 10.00 10.41
C ALA A 342 -14.29 9.96 9.88
N LEU A 343 -15.27 10.35 10.70
CA LEU A 343 -16.67 10.38 10.34
C LEU A 343 -16.94 11.34 9.18
N LYS A 344 -16.40 12.57 9.24
CA LYS A 344 -16.54 13.55 8.16
C LYS A 344 -15.92 13.04 6.85
N MET A 345 -14.75 12.41 6.91
CA MET A 345 -14.11 11.82 5.74
C MET A 345 -14.92 10.66 5.15
N ALA A 346 -15.41 9.74 6.01
CA ALA A 346 -16.21 8.60 5.58
C ALA A 346 -17.53 9.03 4.93
N ILE A 347 -18.24 9.97 5.56
CA ILE A 347 -19.52 10.47 5.08
C ILE A 347 -19.34 11.26 3.77
N SER A 348 -18.32 12.11 3.69
CA SER A 348 -18.06 12.95 2.51
C SER A 348 -17.51 12.16 1.31
N SER A 349 -16.89 11.00 1.54
CA SER A 349 -16.38 10.15 0.45
C SER A 349 -17.53 9.61 -0.40
N PRO A 350 -17.53 9.82 -1.73
CA PRO A 350 -18.58 9.31 -2.62
C PRO A 350 -18.45 7.80 -2.91
N THR A 351 -17.32 7.18 -2.58
CA THR A 351 -16.98 5.79 -2.90
C THR A 351 -17.14 4.84 -1.71
N ARG A 352 -17.09 5.35 -0.48
CA ARG A 352 -17.29 4.55 0.74
C ARG A 352 -18.75 4.45 1.11
N PHE A 353 -19.28 3.24 1.16
CA PHE A 353 -20.67 2.96 1.56
C PHE A 353 -20.79 2.06 2.78
N ASP A 354 -19.69 1.46 3.21
CA ASP A 354 -19.59 0.68 4.45
C ASP A 354 -19.06 1.59 5.57
N PHE A 355 -19.68 1.44 6.74
CA PHE A 355 -19.38 2.21 7.95
C PHE A 355 -19.31 1.29 9.18
N GLN A 356 -19.33 -0.03 9.00
CA GLN A 356 -19.25 -0.98 10.11
C GLN A 356 -17.91 -0.90 10.85
N ASP A 357 -16.84 -0.69 10.10
CA ASP A 357 -15.49 -0.42 10.59
C ASP A 357 -15.45 0.76 11.56
N LEU A 358 -16.09 1.87 11.18
CA LEU A 358 -16.15 3.08 11.98
C LEU A 358 -17.05 2.89 13.21
N ARG A 359 -18.23 2.27 13.05
CA ARG A 359 -19.19 2.05 14.13
C ARG A 359 -18.71 1.06 15.19
N ALA A 360 -17.81 0.14 14.82
CA ALA A 360 -17.21 -0.81 15.75
C ALA A 360 -16.25 -0.16 16.76
N LEU A 361 -15.74 1.05 16.47
CA LEU A 361 -14.74 1.71 17.31
C LEU A 361 -15.37 2.31 18.59
N PRO A 362 -14.81 2.03 19.78
CA PRO A 362 -15.31 2.59 21.04
C PRO A 362 -15.35 4.12 21.07
N SER A 363 -14.33 4.77 20.49
CA SER A 363 -14.23 6.24 20.40
C SER A 363 -15.30 6.88 19.51
N VAL A 364 -15.90 6.11 18.59
CA VAL A 364 -17.00 6.56 17.74
C VAL A 364 -18.33 6.33 18.45
N GLN A 365 -18.47 5.23 19.19
CA GLN A 365 -19.65 4.98 20.03
C GLN A 365 -19.79 6.05 21.12
N ALA A 366 -18.68 6.49 21.73
CA ALA A 366 -18.65 7.61 22.67
C ALA A 366 -19.08 8.98 22.07
N LEU A 367 -19.18 9.09 20.74
CA LEU A 367 -19.71 10.31 20.11
C LEU A 367 -21.21 10.49 20.37
N SER A 368 -21.96 9.46 20.78
CA SER A 368 -23.38 9.59 21.12
C SER A 368 -23.61 10.62 22.23
N ASP A 369 -22.67 10.69 23.18
CA ASP A 369 -22.82 11.49 24.40
C ASP A 369 -22.26 12.90 24.20
N SER A 370 -21.18 13.03 23.43
CA SER A 370 -20.50 14.31 23.17
C SER A 370 -21.07 15.07 21.98
N GLN A 371 -21.44 14.36 20.91
CA GLN A 371 -21.84 14.92 19.61
C GLN A 371 -23.02 14.12 19.03
N PRO A 372 -24.21 14.19 19.66
CA PRO A 372 -25.35 13.34 19.33
C PRO A 372 -25.82 13.49 17.87
N VAL A 373 -25.74 14.69 17.30
CA VAL A 373 -26.14 14.97 15.91
C VAL A 373 -25.29 14.20 14.90
N TYR A 374 -23.98 14.04 15.18
CA TYR A 374 -23.09 13.26 14.34
C TYR A 374 -23.34 11.76 14.46
N SER A 375 -23.61 11.28 15.68
CA SER A 375 -23.97 9.88 15.91
C SER A 375 -25.28 9.52 15.19
N GLN A 376 -26.30 10.38 15.31
CA GLN A 376 -27.58 10.19 14.62
C GLN A 376 -27.38 10.13 13.10
N LEU A 377 -26.53 11.00 12.53
CA LEU A 377 -26.20 10.95 11.12
C LEU A 377 -25.50 9.64 10.73
N LEU A 378 -24.59 9.13 11.54
CA LEU A 378 -23.94 7.83 11.29
C LEU A 378 -24.96 6.68 11.32
N ASP A 379 -25.89 6.69 12.27
CA ASP A 379 -26.96 5.69 12.37
C ASP A 379 -27.89 5.75 11.15
N ILE A 380 -28.20 6.95 10.66
CA ILE A 380 -28.99 7.13 9.42
C ILE A 380 -28.30 6.46 8.22
N PHE A 381 -27.00 6.72 8.03
CA PHE A 381 -26.25 6.17 6.90
C PHE A 381 -26.06 4.65 7.00
N THR A 382 -25.90 4.12 8.21
CA THR A 382 -25.65 2.69 8.43
C THR A 382 -26.92 1.85 8.27
N GLU A 383 -28.03 2.25 8.90
CA GLU A 383 -29.22 1.39 9.03
C GLU A 383 -30.49 1.96 8.40
N GLN A 384 -30.64 3.28 8.32
CA GLN A 384 -31.90 3.92 7.98
C GLN A 384 -32.00 4.30 6.49
N ASP A 385 -33.10 4.99 6.14
CA ASP A 385 -33.47 5.28 4.76
C ASP A 385 -33.49 6.79 4.45
N LEU A 386 -33.79 7.12 3.19
CA LEU A 386 -33.82 8.49 2.70
C LEU A 386 -34.86 9.36 3.41
N GLU A 387 -35.97 8.78 3.86
CA GLU A 387 -37.01 9.48 4.61
C GLU A 387 -36.45 9.98 5.95
N ASP A 388 -35.76 9.12 6.71
CA ASP A 388 -35.12 9.49 7.97
C ASP A 388 -34.03 10.56 7.77
N TYR A 389 -33.29 10.53 6.66
CA TYR A 389 -32.33 11.58 6.31
C TYR A 389 -33.01 12.93 6.02
N ASN A 390 -34.18 12.92 5.37
CA ASN A 390 -34.93 14.15 5.14
C ASN A 390 -35.48 14.71 6.46
N ASP A 391 -36.00 13.85 7.34
CA ASP A 391 -36.48 14.25 8.67
C ASP A 391 -35.34 14.88 9.50
N PHE A 392 -34.15 14.26 9.50
CA PHE A 392 -32.95 14.81 10.12
C PHE A 392 -32.58 16.20 9.59
N ARG A 393 -32.73 16.40 8.27
CA ARG A 393 -32.44 17.69 7.64
C ARG A 393 -33.46 18.76 8.06
N GLU A 394 -34.73 18.41 8.17
CA GLU A 394 -35.79 19.32 8.65
C GLU A 394 -35.62 19.65 10.13
N GLU A 395 -35.18 18.69 10.95
CA GLU A 395 -34.90 18.91 12.37
C GLU A 395 -33.64 19.77 12.60
N HIS A 396 -32.63 19.66 11.73
CA HIS A 396 -31.34 20.34 11.85
C HIS A 396 -31.03 21.28 10.67
N GLU A 397 -31.97 22.16 10.33
CA GLU A 397 -31.80 23.16 9.27
C GLU A 397 -30.51 23.99 9.47
N GLY A 398 -29.71 24.11 8.41
CA GLY A 398 -28.45 24.87 8.41
C GLY A 398 -27.24 24.19 9.07
N TRP A 399 -27.42 23.02 9.70
CA TRP A 399 -26.31 22.30 10.35
C TRP A 399 -25.31 21.71 9.32
N ILE A 400 -25.81 21.12 8.25
CA ILE A 400 -24.99 20.51 7.17
C ILE A 400 -24.05 21.55 6.55
N GLU A 401 -24.57 22.74 6.26
CA GLU A 401 -23.83 23.86 5.66
C GLU A 401 -22.79 24.43 6.63
N LYS A 402 -23.16 24.56 7.91
CA LYS A 402 -22.24 24.99 8.97
C LYS A 402 -21.04 24.05 9.10
N GLU A 403 -21.26 22.75 8.95
CA GLU A 403 -20.21 21.73 9.02
C GLU A 403 -19.45 21.50 7.71
N LYS A 404 -19.74 22.30 6.67
CA LYS A 404 -19.13 22.24 5.33
C LYS A 404 -19.35 20.90 4.62
N LEU A 405 -20.45 20.23 4.93
CA LEU A 405 -20.87 19.02 4.24
C LEU A 405 -21.70 19.38 3.01
N ASP A 406 -21.56 18.60 1.94
CA ASP A 406 -22.26 18.83 0.67
C ASP A 406 -23.56 18.04 0.63
N HIS A 407 -24.69 18.75 0.80
CA HIS A 407 -26.01 18.14 0.85
C HIS A 407 -26.34 17.28 -0.39
N GLU A 408 -25.97 17.72 -1.59
CA GLU A 408 -26.29 16.98 -2.81
C GLU A 408 -25.56 15.64 -2.85
N LYS A 409 -24.29 15.63 -2.43
CA LYS A 409 -23.51 14.39 -2.32
C LYS A 409 -24.08 13.45 -1.26
N LEU A 410 -24.46 13.98 -0.09
CA LEU A 410 -25.06 13.19 0.97
C LEU A 410 -26.39 12.59 0.56
N GLN A 411 -27.27 13.38 -0.06
CA GLN A 411 -28.57 12.92 -0.52
C GLN A 411 -28.42 11.86 -1.63
N ARG A 412 -27.49 12.07 -2.57
CA ARG A 412 -27.17 11.07 -3.60
C ARG A 412 -26.68 9.77 -2.97
N LYS A 413 -25.79 9.86 -1.99
CA LYS A 413 -25.28 8.70 -1.26
C LYS A 413 -26.39 7.96 -0.52
N MET A 414 -27.26 8.68 0.19
CA MET A 414 -28.43 8.09 0.87
C MET A 414 -29.38 7.41 -0.10
N ARG A 415 -29.65 7.99 -1.28
CA ARG A 415 -30.42 7.32 -2.33
C ARG A 415 -29.81 5.98 -2.74
N LEU A 416 -28.50 5.93 -3.01
CA LEU A 416 -27.81 4.69 -3.37
C LEU A 416 -27.90 3.63 -2.26
N LEU A 417 -27.71 4.07 -1.02
CA LEU A 417 -27.82 3.23 0.16
C LEU A 417 -29.26 2.70 0.33
N THR A 418 -30.28 3.55 0.27
CA THR A 418 -31.71 3.15 0.36
C THR A 418 -32.09 2.14 -0.71
N PHE A 419 -31.57 2.31 -1.94
CA PHE A 419 -31.73 1.29 -2.98
C PHE A 419 -31.18 -0.06 -2.51
N ALA A 420 -29.96 -0.09 -1.97
CA ALA A 420 -29.33 -1.33 -1.51
C ALA A 420 -30.15 -2.01 -0.40
N SER A 421 -30.68 -1.25 0.56
CA SER A 421 -31.57 -1.79 1.61
C SER A 421 -32.90 -2.30 1.07
N LEU A 422 -33.49 -1.61 0.10
CA LEU A 422 -34.70 -2.08 -0.59
C LEU A 422 -34.43 -3.41 -1.33
N ALA A 423 -33.28 -3.51 -1.99
CA ALA A 423 -32.87 -4.73 -2.68
C ALA A 423 -32.56 -5.89 -1.72
N ALA A 424 -32.05 -5.59 -0.52
CA ALA A 424 -31.74 -6.59 0.50
C ALA A 424 -32.99 -7.11 1.21
N SER A 425 -34.00 -6.24 1.40
CA SER A 425 -35.27 -6.59 2.06
C SER A 425 -36.27 -7.30 1.15
N THR A 426 -36.08 -7.26 -0.18
CA THR A 426 -37.01 -7.86 -1.14
C THR A 426 -36.77 -9.38 -1.29
N PRO A 427 -37.71 -10.24 -0.84
CA PRO A 427 -37.50 -11.69 -0.82
C PRO A 427 -37.54 -12.33 -2.22
N ASN A 428 -38.36 -11.78 -3.12
CA ASN A 428 -38.58 -12.35 -4.46
C ASN A 428 -37.49 -11.96 -5.47
N ARG A 429 -36.47 -11.20 -5.04
CA ARG A 429 -35.40 -10.68 -5.92
C ARG A 429 -35.91 -9.92 -7.16
N GLU A 430 -37.13 -9.41 -7.09
CA GLU A 430 -37.78 -8.65 -8.14
C GLU A 430 -38.34 -7.37 -7.53
N ILE A 431 -37.84 -6.22 -7.99
CA ILE A 431 -38.25 -4.90 -7.48
C ILE A 431 -38.94 -4.12 -8.61
N PRO A 432 -40.24 -3.81 -8.48
CA PRO A 432 -40.94 -2.94 -9.43
C PRO A 432 -40.38 -1.52 -9.43
N TYR A 433 -40.34 -0.87 -10.59
CA TYR A 433 -39.85 0.52 -10.72
C TYR A 433 -40.64 1.50 -9.86
N ALA A 434 -41.94 1.28 -9.67
CA ALA A 434 -42.77 2.12 -8.82
C ALA A 434 -42.29 2.13 -7.37
N ASN A 435 -41.83 0.98 -6.85
CA ASN A 435 -41.30 0.87 -5.50
C ASN A 435 -39.95 1.58 -5.38
N ILE A 436 -39.09 1.43 -6.40
CA ILE A 436 -37.79 2.12 -6.47
C ILE A 436 -37.98 3.65 -6.53
N ALA A 437 -38.85 4.12 -7.42
CA ALA A 437 -39.16 5.55 -7.57
C ALA A 437 -39.70 6.16 -6.27
N LYS A 438 -40.59 5.44 -5.59
CA LYS A 438 -41.14 5.87 -4.30
C LYS A 438 -40.06 5.94 -3.21
N ALA A 439 -39.25 4.89 -3.05
CA ALA A 439 -38.22 4.83 -2.01
C ALA A 439 -37.12 5.89 -2.21
N LEU A 440 -36.74 6.17 -3.46
CA LEU A 440 -35.72 7.16 -3.79
C LEU A 440 -36.25 8.58 -3.93
N GLN A 441 -37.58 8.75 -3.93
CA GLN A 441 -38.28 10.01 -4.18
C GLN A 441 -37.83 10.66 -5.51
N ILE A 442 -37.82 9.87 -6.59
CA ILE A 442 -37.41 10.31 -7.94
C ILE A 442 -38.52 10.07 -8.96
N PRO A 443 -38.51 10.79 -10.10
CA PRO A 443 -39.36 10.46 -11.24
C PRO A 443 -39.13 9.02 -11.71
N SER A 444 -40.20 8.38 -12.20
CA SER A 444 -40.11 6.99 -12.72
C SER A 444 -39.19 6.86 -13.93
N GLU A 445 -38.91 7.96 -14.63
CA GLU A 445 -38.02 8.02 -15.79
C GLU A 445 -36.53 7.88 -15.39
N ASP A 446 -36.18 8.34 -14.19
CA ASP A 446 -34.79 8.35 -13.73
C ASP A 446 -34.37 7.03 -13.07
N VAL A 447 -35.33 6.13 -12.81
CA VAL A 447 -35.08 4.85 -12.12
C VAL A 447 -33.98 4.04 -12.80
N GLU A 448 -33.92 4.05 -14.14
CA GLU A 448 -32.91 3.33 -14.90
C GLU A 448 -31.50 3.90 -14.65
N MET A 449 -31.36 5.22 -14.63
CA MET A 449 -30.09 5.91 -14.34
C MET A 449 -29.59 5.57 -12.94
N TRP A 450 -30.47 5.64 -11.94
CA TRP A 450 -30.13 5.31 -10.55
C TRP A 450 -29.81 3.83 -10.38
N THR A 451 -30.50 2.94 -11.08
CA THR A 451 -30.17 1.50 -11.06
C THR A 451 -28.77 1.26 -11.61
N ILE A 452 -28.39 1.94 -12.71
CA ILE A 452 -27.03 1.85 -13.27
C ILE A 452 -26.00 2.37 -12.26
N ASP A 453 -26.26 3.50 -11.60
CA ASP A 453 -25.35 4.08 -10.61
C ASP A 453 -25.13 3.16 -9.40
N VAL A 454 -26.19 2.54 -8.89
CA VAL A 454 -26.13 1.56 -7.78
C VAL A 454 -25.32 0.32 -8.16
N VAL A 455 -25.47 -0.16 -9.40
CA VAL A 455 -24.68 -1.27 -9.93
C VAL A 455 -23.21 -0.89 -10.10
N ARG A 456 -22.92 0.32 -10.59
CA ARG A 456 -21.54 0.85 -10.69
C ARG A 456 -20.90 1.00 -9.31
N ALA A 457 -21.67 1.40 -8.31
CA ALA A 457 -21.25 1.48 -6.91
C ALA A 457 -21.04 0.09 -6.25
N LYS A 458 -21.35 -1.01 -6.97
CA LYS A 458 -21.24 -2.40 -6.48
C LYS A 458 -22.07 -2.70 -5.23
N LEU A 459 -23.12 -1.92 -5.00
CA LEU A 459 -24.04 -2.15 -3.88
C LEU A 459 -25.06 -3.25 -4.21
N VAL A 460 -25.44 -3.35 -5.49
CA VAL A 460 -26.40 -4.35 -5.98
C VAL A 460 -25.94 -4.84 -7.34
N GLU A 461 -26.10 -6.14 -7.59
CA GLU A 461 -25.90 -6.75 -8.90
C GLU A 461 -27.23 -7.29 -9.39
N GLY A 462 -27.56 -7.04 -10.65
CA GLY A 462 -28.85 -7.45 -11.20
C GLY A 462 -29.02 -7.11 -12.67
N ARG A 463 -30.22 -7.41 -13.18
CA ARG A 463 -30.61 -7.13 -14.55
C ARG A 463 -31.87 -6.28 -14.59
N LEU A 464 -31.86 -5.31 -15.50
CA LEU A 464 -32.99 -4.42 -15.73
C LEU A 464 -33.95 -5.04 -16.78
N SER A 465 -35.24 -5.18 -16.46
CA SER A 465 -36.28 -5.58 -17.41
C SER A 465 -37.19 -4.39 -17.71
N GLN A 466 -36.82 -3.62 -18.73
CA GLN A 466 -37.54 -2.40 -19.11
C GLN A 466 -38.99 -2.67 -19.55
N LYS A 467 -39.23 -3.79 -20.27
CA LYS A 467 -40.58 -4.17 -20.72
C LYS A 467 -41.54 -4.45 -19.56
N GLN A 468 -41.03 -5.10 -18.51
CA GLN A 468 -41.82 -5.46 -17.32
C GLN A 468 -41.77 -4.36 -16.25
N LYS A 469 -40.92 -3.34 -16.41
CA LYS A 469 -40.64 -2.30 -15.41
C LYS A 469 -40.24 -2.88 -14.05
N VAL A 470 -39.36 -3.89 -14.08
CA VAL A 470 -38.82 -4.54 -12.88
C VAL A 470 -37.29 -4.62 -12.95
N PHE A 471 -36.67 -4.56 -11.78
CA PHE A 471 -35.25 -4.84 -11.59
C PHE A 471 -35.10 -6.22 -10.92
N LEU A 472 -34.39 -7.12 -11.59
CA LEU A 472 -34.10 -8.48 -11.14
C LEU A 472 -32.78 -8.47 -10.38
N VAL A 473 -32.83 -8.70 -9.08
CA VAL A 473 -31.67 -8.71 -8.19
C VAL A 473 -31.00 -10.08 -8.23
N HIS A 474 -29.68 -10.10 -8.46
CA HIS A 474 -28.87 -11.31 -8.36
C HIS A 474 -28.18 -11.41 -7.01
N ARG A 475 -27.57 -10.30 -6.58
CA ARG A 475 -26.80 -10.18 -5.33
C ARG A 475 -26.98 -8.77 -4.78
N THR A 476 -26.97 -8.66 -3.45
CA THR A 476 -27.03 -7.39 -2.74
C THR A 476 -25.95 -7.36 -1.66
N THR A 477 -25.33 -6.21 -1.48
CA THR A 477 -24.43 -5.92 -0.36
C THR A 477 -25.26 -5.45 0.83
N TYR A 478 -25.17 -6.15 1.97
CA TYR A 478 -25.83 -5.73 3.20
C TYR A 478 -25.01 -4.63 3.87
N ARG A 479 -25.62 -3.49 4.18
CA ARG A 479 -24.94 -2.40 4.91
C ARG A 479 -24.61 -2.78 6.35
N VAL A 480 -25.50 -3.56 6.98
CA VAL A 480 -25.29 -4.12 8.31
C VAL A 480 -25.53 -5.62 8.26
N PHE A 481 -24.50 -6.39 8.61
CA PHE A 481 -24.57 -7.83 8.76
C PHE A 481 -24.70 -8.20 10.24
N GLY A 482 -25.94 -8.35 10.70
CA GLY A 482 -26.26 -8.65 12.09
C GLY A 482 -26.62 -10.12 12.32
N GLU A 483 -27.10 -10.40 13.53
CA GLU A 483 -27.46 -11.75 13.97
C GLU A 483 -28.56 -12.38 13.09
N LYS A 484 -29.53 -11.60 12.62
CA LYS A 484 -30.60 -12.08 11.75
C LYS A 484 -30.05 -12.65 10.44
N GLN A 485 -29.09 -11.95 9.84
CA GLN A 485 -28.42 -12.37 8.61
C GLN A 485 -27.53 -13.59 8.87
N TRP A 486 -26.84 -13.66 10.01
CA TRP A 486 -26.10 -14.85 10.42
C TRP A 486 -26.99 -16.09 10.54
N ARG A 487 -28.16 -15.98 11.19
CA ARG A 487 -29.11 -17.10 11.31
C ARG A 487 -29.68 -17.54 9.97
N GLU A 488 -29.96 -16.60 9.07
CA GLU A 488 -30.40 -16.92 7.71
C GLU A 488 -29.31 -17.63 6.91
N LEU A 489 -28.07 -17.17 7.02
CA LEU A 489 -26.91 -17.81 6.39
C LEU A 489 -26.70 -19.23 6.91
N ASP A 490 -26.76 -19.43 8.23
CA ASP A 490 -26.64 -20.74 8.87
C ASP A 490 -27.69 -21.73 8.34
N THR A 491 -28.95 -21.29 8.29
CA THR A 491 -30.05 -22.10 7.73
C THR A 491 -29.81 -22.47 6.26
N ARG A 492 -29.34 -21.52 5.44
CA ARG A 492 -29.03 -21.78 4.03
C ARG A 492 -27.84 -22.73 3.86
N ILE A 493 -26.82 -22.60 4.70
CA ILE A 493 -25.65 -23.50 4.71
C ILE A 493 -26.09 -24.91 5.08
N ASP A 494 -26.95 -25.08 6.09
CA ASP A 494 -27.44 -26.41 6.48
C ASP A 494 -28.28 -27.07 5.38
N GLN A 495 -29.12 -26.29 4.69
CA GLN A 495 -29.82 -26.77 3.50
C GLN A 495 -28.83 -27.20 2.40
N PHE A 496 -27.77 -26.42 2.19
CA PHE A 496 -26.74 -26.75 1.20
C PHE A 496 -25.96 -28.01 1.57
N LYS A 497 -25.60 -28.20 2.85
CA LYS A 497 -24.98 -29.44 3.34
C LYS A 497 -25.85 -30.65 3.01
N VAL A 498 -27.15 -30.59 3.29
CA VAL A 498 -28.10 -31.66 2.97
C VAL A 498 -28.12 -31.96 1.46
N VAL A 499 -28.06 -30.94 0.60
CA VAL A 499 -28.00 -31.13 -0.86
C VAL A 499 -26.69 -31.79 -1.28
N VAL A 500 -25.55 -31.36 -0.75
CA VAL A 500 -24.23 -31.94 -1.04
C VAL A 500 -24.14 -33.40 -0.56
N ASP A 501 -24.67 -33.70 0.61
CA ASP A 501 -24.72 -35.07 1.13
C ASP A 501 -25.57 -35.98 0.24
N ARG A 502 -26.74 -35.49 -0.21
CA ARG A 502 -27.57 -36.21 -1.18
C ARG A 502 -26.82 -36.44 -2.48
N LEU A 503 -26.19 -35.42 -3.05
CA LEU A 503 -25.40 -35.57 -4.28
C LEU A 503 -24.28 -36.60 -4.11
N THR A 504 -23.53 -36.53 -3.01
CA THR A 504 -22.47 -37.49 -2.69
C THR A 504 -23.01 -38.91 -2.59
N SER A 505 -24.16 -39.09 -1.93
CA SER A 505 -24.83 -40.40 -1.83
C SER A 505 -25.26 -40.93 -3.19
N THR A 506 -25.79 -40.07 -4.08
CA THR A 506 -26.21 -40.48 -5.43
C THR A 506 -25.02 -40.82 -6.32
N VAL A 507 -23.91 -40.09 -6.22
CA VAL A 507 -22.67 -40.38 -6.95
C VAL A 507 -22.06 -41.70 -6.48
N ARG A 508 -21.98 -41.93 -5.17
CA ARG A 508 -21.51 -43.21 -4.61
C ARG A 508 -22.38 -44.38 -5.04
N ARG A 509 -23.71 -44.20 -5.05
CA ARG A 509 -24.64 -45.23 -5.52
C ARG A 509 -24.45 -45.51 -7.01
N ALA A 510 -24.34 -44.47 -7.84
CA ALA A 510 -24.10 -44.61 -9.27
C ALA A 510 -22.75 -45.30 -9.57
N GLN A 511 -21.69 -44.96 -8.82
CA GLN A 511 -20.40 -45.66 -8.91
C GLN A 511 -20.54 -47.15 -8.56
N ALA A 512 -21.25 -47.48 -7.49
CA ALA A 512 -21.50 -48.86 -7.09
C ALA A 512 -22.34 -49.62 -8.13
N GLU A 513 -23.37 -49.00 -8.71
CA GLU A 513 -24.19 -49.59 -9.77
C GLU A 513 -23.38 -49.87 -11.04
N VAL A 514 -22.52 -48.94 -11.46
CA VAL A 514 -21.61 -49.12 -12.61
C VAL A 514 -20.62 -50.26 -12.34
N GLU A 515 -20.06 -50.34 -11.14
CA GLU A 515 -19.10 -51.39 -10.80
C GLU A 515 -19.78 -52.78 -10.70
N GLN A 516 -21.00 -52.83 -10.18
CA GLN A 516 -21.83 -54.05 -10.18
C GLN A 516 -22.22 -54.46 -11.60
N ALA A 517 -22.60 -53.52 -12.47
CA ALA A 517 -22.89 -53.80 -13.87
C ALA A 517 -21.66 -54.34 -14.60
N ARG A 518 -20.48 -53.75 -14.39
CA ARG A 518 -19.21 -54.22 -14.96
C ARG A 518 -18.88 -55.65 -14.51
N LYS A 519 -19.01 -55.94 -13.22
CA LYS A 519 -18.81 -57.29 -12.66
C LYS A 519 -19.82 -58.30 -13.22
N ALA A 520 -21.09 -57.91 -13.36
CA ALA A 520 -22.12 -58.76 -13.95
C ALA A 520 -21.86 -59.05 -15.44
N GLU A 521 -21.38 -58.08 -16.22
CA GLU A 521 -20.97 -58.28 -17.62
C GLU A 521 -19.75 -59.21 -17.72
N GLU A 522 -18.73 -59.02 -16.87
CA GLU A 522 -17.56 -59.89 -16.77
C GLU A 522 -17.96 -61.34 -16.43
N GLU A 523 -18.86 -61.56 -15.47
CA GLU A 523 -19.39 -62.87 -15.12
C GLU A 523 -20.23 -63.50 -16.25
N GLN A 524 -21.03 -62.70 -16.96
CA GLN A 524 -21.79 -63.19 -18.12
C GLN A 524 -20.87 -63.59 -19.28
N LEU A 525 -19.81 -62.83 -19.54
CA LEU A 525 -18.79 -63.18 -20.52
C LEU A 525 -18.05 -64.46 -20.11
N ALA A 526 -17.66 -64.58 -18.84
CA ALA A 526 -17.03 -65.79 -18.31
C ALA A 526 -17.94 -67.02 -18.45
N LYS A 527 -19.24 -66.91 -18.13
CA LYS A 527 -20.21 -67.99 -18.33
C LYS A 527 -20.41 -68.36 -19.81
N LYS A 528 -20.42 -67.38 -20.72
CA LYS A 528 -20.49 -67.62 -22.18
C LYS A 528 -19.23 -68.33 -22.69
N LEU A 529 -18.04 -67.94 -22.23
CA LEU A 529 -16.79 -68.62 -22.57
C LEU A 529 -16.73 -70.05 -22.01
N ALA A 530 -17.19 -70.27 -20.77
CA ALA A 530 -17.25 -71.60 -20.17
C ALA A 530 -18.28 -72.53 -20.86
N GLY A 531 -19.43 -71.99 -21.26
CA GLY A 531 -20.46 -72.73 -22.01
C GLY A 531 -20.04 -73.07 -23.45
N ALA A 532 -19.25 -72.22 -24.09
CA ALA A 532 -18.68 -72.49 -25.42
C ALA A 532 -17.63 -73.63 -25.39
N GLY A 533 -17.00 -73.88 -24.24
CA GLY A 533 -16.00 -74.94 -24.06
C GLY A 533 -16.55 -76.37 -23.92
N ILE A 534 -17.88 -76.56 -23.80
CA ILE A 534 -18.50 -77.89 -23.58
C ILE A 534 -19.21 -78.44 -24.84
N SER A 535 -19.34 -77.65 -25.92
CA SER A 535 -20.03 -78.06 -27.17
C SER A 535 -19.08 -78.49 -28.30
N SER A 536 -18.03 -79.24 -28.00
CA SER A 536 -17.24 -79.96 -29.02
C SER A 536 -17.27 -81.46 -28.74
N GLY A 537 -18.33 -82.13 -29.21
CA GLY A 537 -18.46 -83.57 -29.06
C GLY A 537 -19.74 -84.13 -29.67
N ASN A 538 -19.65 -84.52 -30.94
CA ASN A 538 -20.44 -85.57 -31.61
C ASN A 538 -21.75 -85.18 -32.34
N PRO A 539 -21.73 -85.02 -33.69
CA PRO A 539 -22.92 -84.98 -34.51
C PRO A 539 -23.29 -86.39 -35.00
N GLY A 540 -24.37 -86.95 -34.46
CA GLY A 540 -24.96 -88.15 -35.04
C GLY A 540 -25.94 -88.85 -34.12
N ASP A 541 -27.22 -88.50 -34.21
CA ASP A 541 -28.23 -89.50 -34.56
C ASP A 541 -29.55 -88.86 -35.02
N ARG A 542 -30.11 -89.39 -36.10
CA ARG A 542 -31.43 -89.03 -36.62
C ARG A 542 -32.48 -89.87 -35.88
N ARG A 543 -33.48 -89.23 -35.26
CA ARG A 543 -34.80 -89.88 -35.11
C ARG A 543 -35.95 -88.88 -35.16
N ARG A 544 -36.77 -89.07 -36.20
CA ARG A 544 -38.09 -88.47 -36.44
C ARG A 544 -39.03 -88.74 -35.27
N GLN A 545 -39.88 -87.77 -34.94
CA GLN A 545 -41.28 -88.02 -34.52
C GLN A 545 -42.19 -86.83 -34.90
N PRO A 546 -43.51 -87.07 -35.01
CA PRO A 546 -44.35 -86.50 -36.06
C PRO A 546 -45.15 -85.27 -35.62
N ARG A 547 -45.64 -84.52 -36.63
CA ARG A 547 -46.73 -83.55 -36.50
C ARG A 547 -47.97 -84.22 -35.91
N GLN A 548 -48.55 -83.63 -34.87
CA GLN A 548 -49.96 -83.80 -34.53
C GLN A 548 -50.64 -82.44 -34.56
N ARG A 549 -51.62 -82.35 -35.45
CA ARG A 549 -52.66 -81.33 -35.50
C ARG A 549 -53.54 -81.48 -34.25
N THR A 550 -53.98 -80.35 -33.73
CA THR A 550 -55.19 -80.21 -32.93
C THR A 550 -56.37 -80.85 -33.64
N ASP A 551 -57.26 -81.48 -32.90
CA ASP A 551 -58.70 -81.17 -32.84
C ASP A 551 -59.41 -82.19 -31.91
N ASP A 552 -60.48 -81.70 -31.26
CA ASP A 552 -61.62 -82.38 -30.64
C ASP A 552 -61.56 -82.85 -29.16
N ASP A 553 -62.22 -82.04 -28.32
CA ASP A 553 -63.41 -82.35 -27.49
C ASP A 553 -63.50 -83.72 -26.77
N ASP A 554 -63.35 -83.69 -25.44
CA ASP A 554 -64.42 -83.96 -24.43
C ASP A 554 -63.89 -83.83 -22.99
#